data_AF-A0A947ZCB3-F1
#
_entry.id   AF-A0A947ZCB3-F1
#
_cell.length_a   1.000
_cell.length_b   1.000
_cell.length_c   1.000
_cell.angle_alpha   90.00
_cell.angle_beta   90.00
_cell.angle_gamma   90.00
#
_symmetry.space_group_name_H-M   'P 1'
#
loop_
_entity.id
_entity.type
_entity.pdbx_description
1 polymer ?
#
loop_
_entity_poly.entity_id
_entity_poly.type
_entity_poly.pdbx_seq_one_letter_code
_entity_poly.pdbx_strand_id
1 'polypeptide(L)'
;MDTDILLERKNSSTFSHFHDQGWLKHMGMTLLYTMTQAPQPIFGFATATGITILYKVLPEKYSGTSLITSATSASSSFLGTRVDTALRFSGTLLEFPNPKILTAFFLWKQNQNKSLMVQSLALDALISQGHSVQKAQETMHALGSAAAKLDLISEFLGEDPLPQWRTNGVAAYWVPREEGIRLTLHQELPAGPDFLTFMIDIFDQE
;
A
#
# COMPACT_ATOMS: atom_id res chain seq x y z
N MET A 1 6.60 -15.38 -1.08
CA MET A 1 5.67 -14.51 -1.85
C MET A 1 6.12 -14.63 -3.28
N ASP A 2 5.31 -15.23 -4.15
CA ASP A 2 5.69 -15.48 -5.54
C ASP A 2 5.85 -14.15 -6.27
N THR A 3 7.08 -13.84 -6.64
CA THR A 3 7.46 -12.69 -7.46
C THR A 3 6.89 -12.76 -8.88
N ASP A 4 6.38 -13.92 -9.29
CA ASP A 4 5.85 -14.16 -10.64
C ASP A 4 4.57 -13.33 -10.90
N ILE A 5 3.79 -13.03 -9.86
CA ILE A 5 2.62 -12.13 -9.94
C ILE A 5 3.05 -10.68 -10.26
N LEU A 6 4.30 -10.30 -9.96
CA LEU A 6 4.80 -8.92 -10.15
C LEU A 6 5.22 -8.62 -11.59
N LEU A 7 5.46 -9.64 -12.43
CA LEU A 7 6.08 -9.47 -13.76
C LEU A 7 5.15 -9.81 -14.94
N GLU A 8 4.08 -10.58 -14.73
CA GLU A 8 3.22 -11.06 -15.82
C GLU A 8 2.24 -10.02 -16.42
N ARG A 9 2.10 -8.82 -15.84
CA ARG A 9 1.14 -7.80 -16.30
C ARG A 9 1.68 -6.76 -17.28
N LYS A 10 2.88 -6.97 -17.83
CA LYS A 10 3.54 -6.00 -18.73
C LYS A 10 2.81 -5.76 -20.06
N ASN A 11 1.92 -6.67 -20.48
CA ASN A 11 1.34 -6.66 -21.83
C ASN A 11 -0.10 -6.14 -21.94
N SER A 12 -0.78 -5.78 -20.86
CA SER A 12 -2.18 -5.30 -20.93
C SER A 12 -2.54 -4.15 -19.98
N SER A 13 -1.60 -3.64 -19.19
CA SER A 13 -1.91 -2.58 -18.21
C SER A 13 -1.14 -1.29 -18.51
N THR A 14 -1.77 -0.15 -18.23
CA THR A 14 -1.18 1.20 -18.36
C THR A 14 0.04 1.43 -17.46
N PHE A 15 0.38 0.47 -16.59
CA PHE A 15 1.48 0.54 -15.64
C PHE A 15 2.52 -0.51 -15.98
N SER A 16 3.78 -0.11 -15.96
CA SER A 16 4.88 -1.05 -16.17
C SER A 16 5.14 -1.82 -14.88
N HIS A 17 5.03 -1.13 -13.73
CA HIS A 17 5.34 -1.71 -12.43
C HIS A 17 4.49 -1.15 -11.28
N PHE A 18 4.37 -1.92 -10.19
CA PHE A 18 3.61 -1.50 -9.00
C PHE A 18 4.27 -0.39 -8.17
N HIS A 19 5.52 -0.03 -8.49
CA HIS A 19 6.23 1.10 -7.88
C HIS A 19 6.12 2.39 -8.72
N ASP A 20 5.33 2.38 -9.80
CA ASP A 20 5.02 3.56 -10.59
C ASP A 20 4.21 4.55 -9.75
N GLN A 21 4.56 5.84 -9.82
CA GLN A 21 3.81 6.91 -9.13
C GLN A 21 2.33 6.91 -9.53
N GLY A 22 2.04 6.61 -10.80
CA GLY A 22 0.68 6.46 -11.31
C GLY A 22 -0.09 5.35 -10.60
N TRP A 23 0.53 4.20 -10.35
CA TRP A 23 -0.10 3.09 -9.63
C TRP A 23 -0.45 3.50 -8.19
N LEU A 24 0.49 4.12 -7.47
CA LEU A 24 0.22 4.59 -6.11
C LEU A 24 -0.91 5.62 -6.06
N LYS A 25 -0.96 6.54 -7.03
CA LYS A 25 -2.05 7.50 -7.17
C LYS A 25 -3.40 6.79 -7.31
N HIS A 26 -3.49 5.74 -8.14
CA HIS A 26 -4.72 4.96 -8.28
C HIS A 26 -5.08 4.19 -7.01
N MET A 27 -4.10 3.61 -6.32
CA MET A 27 -4.31 2.96 -5.02
C MET A 27 -4.79 3.96 -3.96
N GLY A 28 -4.19 5.14 -3.87
CA GLY A 28 -4.60 6.21 -2.96
C GLY A 28 -5.99 6.77 -3.26
N MET A 29 -6.34 6.94 -4.53
CA MET A 29 -7.71 7.32 -4.92
C MET A 29 -8.73 6.22 -4.59
N THR A 30 -8.35 4.96 -4.80
CA THR A 30 -9.20 3.80 -4.45
C THR A 30 -9.41 3.75 -2.93
N LEU A 31 -8.36 3.99 -2.16
CA LEU A 31 -8.43 4.11 -0.71
C LEU A 31 -9.41 5.21 -0.31
N LEU A 32 -9.27 6.42 -0.86
CA LEU A 32 -10.19 7.53 -0.58
C LEU A 32 -11.64 7.15 -0.88
N TYR A 33 -11.90 6.52 -2.03
CA TYR A 33 -13.24 6.07 -2.38
C TYR A 33 -13.79 5.05 -1.39
N THR A 34 -13.00 4.03 -1.03
CA THR A 34 -13.39 3.01 -0.05
C THR A 34 -13.65 3.63 1.33
N MET A 35 -12.88 4.64 1.73
CA MET A 35 -13.07 5.40 2.97
C MET A 35 -14.37 6.20 3.01
N THR A 36 -14.99 6.51 1.86
CA THR A 36 -16.29 7.20 1.82
C THR A 36 -17.50 6.26 1.92
N GLN A 37 -17.27 4.95 1.91
CA GLN A 37 -18.35 3.96 1.97
C GLN A 37 -18.85 3.78 3.42
N ALA A 38 -20.11 3.34 3.58
CA ALA A 38 -20.68 3.03 4.88
C ALA A 38 -20.44 1.55 5.28
N PRO A 39 -20.20 1.26 6.57
CA PRO A 39 -19.96 2.21 7.66
C PRO A 39 -18.67 3.00 7.42
N GLN A 40 -18.58 4.22 7.97
CA GLN A 40 -17.44 5.10 7.71
C GLN A 40 -16.19 4.59 8.44
N PRO A 41 -15.09 4.24 7.75
CA PRO A 41 -13.83 3.89 8.40
C PRO A 41 -13.12 5.15 8.91
N ILE A 42 -12.33 5.00 9.98
CA ILE A 42 -11.60 6.12 10.61
C ILE A 42 -10.21 6.34 10.00
N PHE A 43 -9.60 5.25 9.53
CA PHE A 43 -8.27 5.25 8.96
C PHE A 43 -8.16 4.21 7.84
N GLY A 44 -7.37 4.52 6.83
CA GLY A 44 -7.08 3.65 5.71
C GLY A 44 -5.59 3.68 5.37
N PHE A 45 -5.06 2.54 4.94
CA PHE A 45 -3.68 2.40 4.48
C PHE A 45 -3.64 1.58 3.20
N ALA A 46 -3.05 2.13 2.14
CA ALA A 46 -2.87 1.44 0.88
C ALA A 46 -1.39 1.19 0.62
N THR A 47 -1.09 -0.05 0.25
CA THR A 47 0.21 -0.52 -0.23
C THR A 47 0.14 -0.71 -1.74
N ALA A 48 1.24 -1.13 -2.35
CA ALA A 48 1.26 -1.50 -3.76
C ALA A 48 0.28 -2.64 -4.12
N THR A 49 -0.08 -3.50 -3.15
CA THR A 49 -0.82 -4.75 -3.42
C THR A 49 -2.09 -4.90 -2.59
N GLY A 50 -2.42 -3.93 -1.73
CA GLY A 50 -3.57 -4.08 -0.84
C GLY A 50 -4.05 -2.78 -0.23
N ILE A 51 -5.27 -2.83 0.29
CA ILE A 51 -5.92 -1.76 1.04
C ILE A 51 -6.31 -2.36 2.40
N THR A 52 -5.98 -1.63 3.45
CA THR A 52 -6.38 -1.92 4.83
C THR A 52 -7.24 -0.75 5.30
N ILE A 53 -8.39 -1.03 5.87
CA ILE A 53 -9.30 -0.03 6.44
C ILE A 53 -9.60 -0.39 7.89
N LEU A 54 -9.69 0.63 8.72
CA LEU A 54 -9.91 0.52 10.15
C LEU A 54 -11.25 1.14 10.53
N TYR A 55 -12.00 0.42 11.35
CA TYR A 55 -13.23 0.87 11.97
C TYR A 55 -13.03 0.95 13.48
N LYS A 56 -13.50 2.03 14.12
CA LYS A 56 -13.50 2.16 15.59
C LYS A 56 -14.49 1.20 16.22
N VAL A 57 -15.72 1.22 15.72
CA VAL A 57 -16.82 0.36 16.13
C VAL A 57 -17.63 0.01 14.89
N LEU A 58 -17.96 -1.27 14.73
CA LEU A 58 -18.85 -1.72 13.67
C LEU A 58 -20.31 -1.62 14.15
N PRO A 59 -21.21 -0.92 13.43
CA PRO A 59 -22.62 -0.90 13.79
C PRO A 59 -23.21 -2.32 13.69
N GLU A 60 -24.07 -2.70 14.64
CA GLU A 60 -24.65 -4.06 14.74
C GLU A 60 -25.32 -4.55 13.45
N LYS A 61 -25.82 -3.63 12.62
CA LYS A 61 -26.45 -3.94 11.33
C LYS A 61 -25.48 -4.47 10.26
N TYR A 62 -24.17 -4.35 10.46
CA TYR A 62 -23.17 -4.82 9.49
C TYR A 62 -22.53 -6.13 9.96
N SER A 63 -22.75 -7.20 9.20
CA SER A 63 -21.99 -8.45 9.39
C SER A 63 -20.57 -8.31 8.83
N GLY A 64 -19.60 -9.02 9.42
CA GLY A 64 -18.22 -9.04 8.91
C GLY A 64 -18.12 -9.41 7.42
N THR A 65 -18.92 -10.38 6.97
CA THR A 65 -19.01 -10.77 5.55
C THR A 65 -19.52 -9.64 4.67
N SER A 66 -20.54 -8.90 5.11
CA SER A 66 -21.08 -7.76 4.35
C SER A 66 -20.05 -6.64 4.20
N LEU A 67 -19.24 -6.39 5.24
CA LEU A 67 -18.18 -5.38 5.22
C LEU A 67 -17.05 -5.76 4.27
N ILE A 68 -16.58 -6.99 4.35
CA ILE A 68 -15.55 -7.51 3.45
C ILE A 68 -16.04 -7.41 2.00
N THR A 69 -17.28 -7.86 1.74
CA THR A 69 -17.87 -7.84 0.38
C THR A 69 -18.02 -6.42 -0.14
N SER A 70 -18.53 -5.50 0.68
CA SER A 70 -18.68 -4.09 0.33
C SER A 70 -17.33 -3.45 0.01
N ALA A 71 -16.34 -3.56 0.90
CA ALA A 71 -15.02 -2.96 0.73
C ALA A 71 -14.26 -3.54 -0.48
N THR A 72 -14.28 -4.87 -0.65
CA THR A 72 -13.62 -5.53 -1.79
C THR A 72 -14.31 -5.22 -3.11
N SER A 73 -15.65 -5.16 -3.14
CA SER A 73 -16.41 -4.80 -4.33
C SER A 73 -16.17 -3.34 -4.73
N ALA A 74 -16.25 -2.41 -3.77
CA ALA A 74 -15.98 -0.98 -3.99
C ALA A 74 -14.56 -0.76 -4.53
N SER A 75 -13.56 -1.39 -3.91
CA SER A 75 -12.16 -1.27 -4.32
C SER A 75 -11.92 -1.89 -5.70
N SER A 76 -12.48 -3.08 -5.96
CA SER A 76 -12.33 -3.78 -7.25
C SER A 76 -12.96 -3.00 -8.39
N SER A 77 -14.18 -2.48 -8.19
CA SER A 77 -14.90 -1.69 -9.20
C SER A 77 -14.17 -0.39 -9.49
N PHE A 78 -13.82 0.38 -8.44
CA PHE A 78 -13.25 1.71 -8.61
C PHE A 78 -11.83 1.68 -9.23
N LEU A 79 -10.99 0.74 -8.81
CA LEU A 79 -9.66 0.56 -9.37
C LEU A 79 -9.75 -0.06 -10.76
N GLY A 80 -10.56 -1.10 -10.94
CA GLY A 80 -10.72 -1.82 -12.20
C GLY A 80 -11.16 -0.91 -13.35
N THR A 81 -12.09 0.02 -13.10
CA THR A 81 -12.49 1.04 -14.09
C THR A 81 -11.35 2.01 -14.46
N ARG A 82 -10.43 2.30 -13.54
CA ARG A 82 -9.32 3.23 -13.79
C ARG A 82 -8.16 2.61 -14.55
N VAL A 83 -7.95 1.32 -14.35
CA VAL A 83 -6.88 0.57 -15.01
C VAL A 83 -7.39 -0.25 -16.19
N ASP A 84 -8.65 -0.06 -16.57
CA ASP A 84 -9.35 -0.75 -17.66
C ASP A 84 -9.15 -2.27 -17.64
N THR A 85 -9.26 -2.86 -16.46
CA THR A 85 -9.06 -4.30 -16.26
C THR A 85 -9.92 -4.79 -15.11
N ALA A 86 -10.54 -5.96 -15.26
CA ALA A 86 -11.25 -6.61 -14.18
C ALA A 86 -10.27 -7.00 -13.07
N LEU A 87 -10.46 -6.45 -11.87
CA LEU A 87 -9.67 -6.75 -10.69
C LEU A 87 -10.50 -7.49 -9.66
N ARG A 88 -9.84 -8.31 -8.86
CA ARG A 88 -10.45 -9.02 -7.73
C ARG A 88 -9.63 -8.75 -6.48
N PHE A 89 -10.25 -8.10 -5.52
CA PHE A 89 -9.75 -8.06 -4.14
C PHE A 89 -10.35 -9.22 -3.34
N SER A 90 -9.52 -9.84 -2.51
CA SER A 90 -9.96 -10.64 -1.38
C SER A 90 -9.79 -9.80 -0.10
N GLY A 91 -10.55 -10.13 0.94
CA GLY A 91 -10.49 -9.42 2.21
C GLY A 91 -10.67 -10.35 3.38
N THR A 92 -10.13 -9.92 4.52
CA THR A 92 -10.23 -10.59 5.81
C THR A 92 -10.56 -9.54 6.84
N LEU A 93 -11.43 -9.87 7.79
CA LEU A 93 -11.69 -9.04 8.95
C LEU A 93 -10.75 -9.44 10.09
N LEU A 94 -10.13 -8.45 10.72
CA LEU A 94 -9.25 -8.64 11.86
C LEU A 94 -9.79 -7.82 13.03
N GLU A 95 -9.79 -8.43 14.21
CA GLU A 95 -10.12 -7.76 15.46
C GLU A 95 -8.85 -7.55 16.27
N PHE A 96 -8.68 -6.33 16.78
CA PHE A 96 -7.51 -5.94 17.56
C PHE A 96 -7.93 -5.67 19.00
N PRO A 97 -7.35 -6.36 19.99
CA PRO A 97 -7.80 -6.27 21.37
C PRO A 97 -7.36 -4.98 22.09
N ASN A 98 -6.39 -4.23 21.52
CA ASN A 98 -5.96 -2.94 22.02
C ASN A 98 -5.20 -2.13 20.95
N PRO A 99 -5.04 -0.80 21.14
CA PRO A 99 -4.35 0.07 20.20
C PRO A 99 -2.87 -0.29 19.94
N LYS A 100 -2.15 -0.89 20.90
CA LYS A 100 -0.72 -1.22 20.71
C LYS A 100 -0.53 -2.32 19.67
N ILE A 101 -1.41 -3.33 19.66
CA ILE A 101 -1.34 -4.40 18.66
C ILE A 101 -1.78 -3.87 17.29
N LEU A 102 -2.77 -2.97 17.26
CA LEU A 102 -3.21 -2.30 16.05
C LEU A 102 -2.09 -1.48 15.39
N THR A 103 -1.38 -0.64 16.16
CA THR A 103 -0.27 0.17 15.63
C THR A 103 0.89 -0.71 15.18
N ALA A 104 1.23 -1.76 15.94
CA ALA A 104 2.23 -2.74 15.54
C ALA A 104 1.85 -3.46 14.22
N PHE A 105 0.58 -3.75 14.01
CA PHE A 105 0.08 -4.34 12.77
C PHE A 105 0.28 -3.41 11.56
N PHE A 106 -0.04 -2.11 11.70
CA PHE A 106 0.21 -1.15 10.61
C PHE A 106 1.69 -0.97 10.33
N LEU A 107 2.54 -0.91 11.36
CA LEU A 107 4.00 -0.86 11.18
C LEU A 107 4.51 -2.11 10.45
N TRP A 108 4.00 -3.30 10.82
CA TRP A 108 4.31 -4.53 10.10
C TRP A 108 3.88 -4.45 8.63
N LYS A 109 2.67 -3.93 8.33
CA LYS A 109 2.20 -3.73 6.95
C LYS A 109 3.09 -2.77 6.16
N GLN A 110 3.53 -1.66 6.77
CA GLN A 110 4.46 -0.72 6.13
C GLN A 110 5.80 -1.40 5.81
N ASN A 111 6.36 -2.16 6.75
CA ASN A 111 7.61 -2.90 6.54
C ASN A 111 7.48 -3.97 5.45
N GLN A 112 6.35 -4.67 5.38
CA GLN A 112 6.05 -5.61 4.29
C GLN A 112 6.01 -4.90 2.93
N ASN A 113 5.35 -3.75 2.84
CA ASN A 113 5.32 -2.95 1.62
C ASN A 113 6.73 -2.49 1.24
N LYS A 114 7.51 -1.96 2.18
CA LYS A 114 8.89 -1.52 1.94
C LYS A 114 9.76 -2.65 1.40
N SER A 115 9.70 -3.83 2.02
CA SER A 115 10.44 -5.01 1.54
C SER A 115 10.02 -5.39 0.12
N LEU A 116 8.72 -5.40 -0.16
CA LEU A 116 8.19 -5.70 -1.48
C LEU A 116 8.65 -4.69 -2.53
N MET A 117 8.60 -3.40 -2.23
CA MET A 117 9.00 -2.32 -3.13
C MET A 117 10.50 -2.37 -3.42
N VAL A 118 11.34 -2.58 -2.41
CA VAL A 118 12.79 -2.75 -2.60
C VAL A 118 13.09 -3.97 -3.48
N GLN A 119 12.40 -5.10 -3.28
CA GLN A 119 12.57 -6.27 -4.15
C GLN A 119 12.11 -6.00 -5.58
N SER A 120 10.93 -5.38 -5.75
CA SER A 120 10.39 -5.06 -7.06
C SER A 120 11.28 -4.08 -7.84
N LEU A 121 11.81 -3.05 -7.19
CA LEU A 121 12.71 -2.07 -7.80
C LEU A 121 14.07 -2.69 -8.16
N ALA A 122 14.63 -3.52 -7.29
CA ALA A 122 15.90 -4.20 -7.58
C ALA A 122 15.76 -5.18 -8.76
N LEU A 123 14.63 -5.89 -8.88
CA LEU A 123 14.35 -6.73 -10.04
C LEU A 123 14.24 -5.90 -11.31
N ASP A 124 13.53 -4.78 -11.26
CA ASP A 124 13.35 -3.93 -12.42
C ASP A 124 14.67 -3.29 -12.89
N ALA A 125 15.52 -2.87 -11.95
CA ALA A 125 16.88 -2.41 -12.24
C ALA A 125 17.69 -3.47 -13.00
N LEU A 126 17.69 -4.73 -12.53
CA LEU A 126 18.42 -5.83 -13.17
C LEU A 126 17.85 -6.17 -14.55
N ILE A 127 16.52 -6.19 -14.71
CA ILE A 127 15.89 -6.43 -16.01
C ILE A 127 16.24 -5.30 -16.99
N SER A 128 16.25 -4.06 -16.52
CA SER A 128 16.63 -2.88 -17.32
C SER A 128 18.11 -2.90 -17.72
N GLN A 129 18.97 -3.57 -16.95
CA GLN A 129 20.36 -3.85 -17.32
C GLN A 129 20.52 -5.00 -18.33
N GLY A 130 19.40 -5.59 -18.81
CA GLY A 130 19.40 -6.64 -19.82
C GLY A 130 19.43 -8.07 -19.26
N HIS A 131 19.30 -8.25 -17.94
CA HIS A 131 19.14 -9.59 -17.38
C HIS A 131 17.79 -10.20 -17.78
N SER A 132 17.77 -11.51 -18.04
CA SER A 132 16.51 -12.26 -18.10
C SER A 132 15.83 -12.25 -16.74
N VAL A 133 14.50 -12.47 -16.69
CA VAL A 133 13.74 -12.54 -15.44
C VAL A 133 14.36 -13.50 -14.44
N GLN A 134 14.68 -14.73 -14.89
CA GLN A 134 15.31 -15.74 -14.04
C GLN A 134 16.67 -15.26 -13.51
N LYS A 135 17.51 -14.67 -14.38
CA LYS A 135 18.82 -14.19 -13.96
C LYS A 135 18.72 -13.02 -12.98
N ALA A 136 17.76 -12.12 -13.19
CA ALA A 136 17.47 -11.02 -12.29
C ALA A 136 17.03 -11.51 -10.90
N GLN A 137 16.17 -12.55 -10.84
CA GLN A 137 15.78 -13.18 -9.58
C GLN A 137 16.98 -13.80 -8.86
N GLU A 138 17.79 -14.61 -9.56
CA GLU A 138 19.00 -15.21 -9.00
C GLU A 138 19.99 -14.16 -8.45
N THR A 139 20.26 -13.10 -9.25
CA THR A 139 21.15 -12.01 -8.83
C THR A 139 20.57 -11.23 -7.65
N MET A 140 19.27 -10.89 -7.66
CA MET A 140 18.61 -10.22 -6.54
C MET A 140 18.68 -11.04 -5.25
N HIS A 141 18.53 -12.36 -5.34
CA HIS A 141 18.71 -13.25 -4.19
C HIS A 141 20.15 -13.28 -3.71
N ALA A 142 21.12 -13.30 -4.62
CA ALA A 142 22.56 -13.30 -4.29
C ALA A 142 23.02 -12.02 -3.59
N LEU A 143 22.39 -10.86 -3.84
CA LEU A 143 22.70 -9.60 -3.14
C LEU A 143 22.50 -9.69 -1.62
N GLY A 144 21.59 -10.57 -1.17
CA GLY A 144 21.34 -10.89 0.24
C GLY A 144 20.72 -9.75 1.06
N SER A 145 21.50 -8.69 1.32
CA SER A 145 21.14 -7.60 2.22
C SER A 145 20.18 -6.57 1.58
N ALA A 146 19.40 -5.89 2.42
CA ALA A 146 18.56 -4.78 1.97
C ALA A 146 19.40 -3.55 1.53
N ALA A 147 20.57 -3.33 2.16
CA ALA A 147 21.47 -2.24 1.80
C ALA A 147 22.00 -2.39 0.38
N ALA A 148 22.55 -3.56 0.02
CA ALA A 148 23.04 -3.81 -1.33
C ALA A 148 21.95 -3.66 -2.41
N LYS A 149 20.70 -3.98 -2.08
CA LYS A 149 19.55 -3.75 -2.98
C LYS A 149 19.25 -2.26 -3.13
N LEU A 150 19.28 -1.51 -2.03
CA LEU A 150 19.08 -0.06 -2.07
C LEU A 150 20.19 0.65 -2.85
N ASP A 151 21.45 0.21 -2.73
CA ASP A 151 22.58 0.75 -3.49
C ASP A 151 22.35 0.55 -5.00
N LEU A 152 22.00 -0.68 -5.42
CA LEU A 152 21.64 -0.99 -6.81
C LEU A 152 20.48 -0.12 -7.32
N ILE A 153 19.43 0.03 -6.52
CA ILE A 153 18.25 0.82 -6.90
C ILE A 153 18.62 2.31 -7.05
N SER A 154 19.46 2.82 -6.15
CA SER A 154 19.89 4.22 -6.17
C SER A 154 20.76 4.52 -7.39
N GLU A 155 21.66 3.59 -7.76
CA GLU A 155 22.44 3.67 -9.01
C GLU A 155 21.53 3.66 -10.24
N PHE A 156 20.53 2.77 -10.27
CA PHE A 156 19.59 2.65 -11.38
C PHE A 156 18.73 3.90 -11.59
N LEU A 157 18.23 4.49 -10.50
CA LEU A 157 17.32 5.64 -10.56
C LEU A 157 18.04 7.00 -10.57
N GLY A 158 19.31 7.04 -10.14
CA GLY A 158 20.00 8.30 -9.86
C GLY A 158 19.40 9.07 -8.68
N GLU A 159 18.73 8.38 -7.76
CA GLU A 159 18.05 8.96 -6.59
C GLU A 159 18.62 8.32 -5.31
N ASP A 160 19.15 9.13 -4.39
CA ASP A 160 19.54 8.72 -3.03
C ASP A 160 19.28 9.86 -2.04
N PRO A 161 18.35 9.72 -1.05
CA PRO A 161 17.53 8.54 -0.78
C PRO A 161 16.29 8.43 -1.68
N LEU A 162 15.70 7.23 -1.75
CA LEU A 162 14.42 7.03 -2.43
C LEU A 162 13.28 7.83 -1.77
N PRO A 163 12.34 8.39 -2.55
CA PRO A 163 11.15 9.04 -2.02
C PRO A 163 10.33 8.11 -1.11
N GLN A 164 9.82 8.65 0.00
CA GLN A 164 9.12 7.83 1.00
C GLN A 164 7.84 7.21 0.44
N TRP A 165 7.10 7.94 -0.41
CA TRP A 165 5.90 7.43 -1.08
C TRP A 165 6.14 6.11 -1.81
N ARG A 166 7.34 5.88 -2.33
CA ARG A 166 7.66 4.69 -3.14
C ARG A 166 7.81 3.43 -2.29
N THR A 167 8.07 3.58 -0.99
CA THR A 167 8.36 2.44 -0.10
C THR A 167 7.41 2.32 1.08
N ASN A 168 6.79 3.42 1.53
CA ASN A 168 5.99 3.44 2.75
C ASN A 168 4.48 3.32 2.52
N GLY A 169 4.01 3.38 1.27
CA GLY A 169 2.58 3.38 0.95
C GLY A 169 1.92 4.73 1.21
N VAL A 170 0.60 4.75 1.29
CA VAL A 170 -0.20 5.97 1.54
C VAL A 170 -1.27 5.73 2.59
N ALA A 171 -1.61 6.75 3.37
CA ALA A 171 -2.67 6.68 4.37
C ALA A 171 -3.79 7.67 4.08
N ALA A 172 -5.02 7.33 4.45
CA ALA A 172 -6.16 8.21 4.41
C ALA A 172 -6.84 8.28 5.79
N TYR A 173 -7.19 9.48 6.22
CA TYR A 173 -7.81 9.73 7.52
C TYR A 173 -8.62 11.03 7.51
N TRP A 174 -9.53 11.15 8.47
CA TRP A 174 -10.40 12.31 8.62
C TRP A 174 -9.69 13.36 9.48
N VAL A 175 -9.64 14.60 8.99
CA VAL A 175 -8.97 15.71 9.67
C VAL A 175 -10.00 16.81 9.96
N PRO A 176 -10.12 17.28 11.22
CA PRO A 176 -10.90 18.46 11.55
C PRO A 176 -10.35 19.72 10.85
N ARG A 177 -11.24 20.52 10.28
CA ARG A 177 -10.98 21.83 9.67
C ARG A 177 -12.06 22.82 10.14
N GLU A 178 -11.83 24.12 9.94
CA GLU A 178 -12.81 25.16 10.29
C GLU A 178 -14.18 24.94 9.64
N GLU A 179 -14.18 24.41 8.41
CA GLU A 179 -15.40 24.13 7.62
C GLU A 179 -16.01 22.73 7.89
N GLY A 180 -15.44 21.95 8.81
CA GLY A 180 -15.90 20.59 9.14
C GLY A 180 -14.81 19.53 9.01
N ILE A 181 -15.20 18.27 8.84
CA ILE A 181 -14.26 17.14 8.78
C ILE A 181 -13.95 16.81 7.32
N ARG A 182 -12.65 16.72 6.98
CA ARG A 182 -12.19 16.44 5.62
C ARG A 182 -11.37 15.15 5.55
N LEU A 183 -11.73 14.27 4.63
CA LEU A 183 -10.91 13.12 4.26
C LEU A 183 -9.62 13.60 3.57
N THR A 184 -8.48 13.21 4.12
CA THR A 184 -7.13 13.60 3.67
C THR A 184 -6.36 12.37 3.23
N LEU A 185 -5.57 12.49 2.17
CA LEU A 185 -4.61 11.47 1.72
C LEU A 185 -3.18 11.96 2.02
N HIS A 186 -2.41 11.16 2.73
CA HIS A 186 -1.03 11.42 3.10
C HIS A 186 -0.10 10.48 2.33
N GLN A 187 0.77 11.03 1.49
CA GLN A 187 1.62 10.26 0.58
C GLN A 187 3.07 10.09 1.06
N GLU A 188 3.58 11.05 1.83
CA GLU A 188 4.93 11.00 2.41
C GLU A 188 4.89 10.45 3.84
N LEU A 189 4.51 9.17 3.96
CA LEU A 189 4.42 8.56 5.28
C LEU A 189 5.79 8.41 5.92
N PRO A 190 5.96 8.79 7.20
CA PRO A 190 7.17 8.50 7.93
C PRO A 190 7.36 6.98 8.09
N ALA A 191 8.58 6.55 8.39
CA ALA A 191 8.93 5.15 8.57
C ALA A 191 9.29 4.82 10.03
N GLY A 192 9.20 3.54 10.41
CA GLY A 192 9.76 3.07 11.67
C GLY A 192 9.07 3.70 12.90
N PRO A 193 9.82 4.18 13.90
CA PRO A 193 9.24 4.81 15.10
C PRO A 193 8.36 6.02 14.79
N ASP A 194 8.74 6.85 13.83
CA ASP A 194 7.99 8.06 13.46
C ASP A 194 6.63 7.71 12.86
N PHE A 195 6.51 6.54 12.21
CA PHE A 195 5.22 6.02 11.76
C PHE A 195 4.29 5.67 12.91
N LEU A 196 4.82 5.15 14.02
CA LEU A 196 4.00 4.87 15.21
C LEU A 196 3.48 6.16 15.83
N THR A 197 4.33 7.18 15.94
CA THR A 197 3.93 8.51 16.42
C THR A 197 2.82 9.09 15.53
N PHE A 198 3.00 9.06 14.21
CA PHE A 198 1.99 9.49 13.25
C PHE A 198 0.64 8.77 13.44
N MET A 199 0.66 7.45 13.67
CA MET A 199 -0.56 6.67 13.88
C MET A 199 -1.24 7.03 15.21
N ILE A 200 -0.48 7.24 16.28
CA ILE A 200 -1.01 7.66 17.58
C ILE A 200 -1.66 9.05 17.46
N ASP A 201 -0.98 10.00 16.81
CA ASP A 201 -1.50 11.36 16.62
C ASP A 201 -2.83 11.36 15.84
N ILE A 202 -3.00 10.44 14.89
CA ILE A 202 -4.27 10.31 14.15
C ILE A 202 -5.36 9.68 15.02
N PHE A 203 -5.01 8.67 15.83
CA PHE A 203 -5.99 7.98 16.66
C PHE A 203 -6.41 8.78 17.90
N ASP A 204 -5.57 9.71 18.35
CA ASP A 204 -5.87 10.61 19.47
C ASP A 204 -6.72 11.83 19.05
N GLN A 205 -6.90 12.06 17.75
CA GLN A 205 -7.74 13.15 17.22
C GLN A 205 -9.27 12.87 17.28
N GLU A 206 -9.69 11.68 17.72
CA GLU A 206 -11.11 11.27 17.84
C GLU A 206 -11.58 10.93 19.26
#